data_AF-A0A0R2Q5B4-F1
#
_entry.id   AF-A0A0R2Q5B4-F1
#
_cell.length_a   1.000
_cell.length_b   1.000
_cell.length_c   1.000
_cell.angle_alpha   90.00
_cell.angle_beta   90.00
_cell.angle_gamma   90.00
#
_symmetry.space_group_name_H-M   'P 1'
#
loop_
_entity.id
_entity.type
_entity.pdbx_description
1 polymer ?
#
loop_
_entity_poly.entity_id
_entity_poly.type
_entity_poly.pdbx_seq_one_letter_code
_entity_poly.pdbx_strand_id
1 'polypeptide(L)' 'MATDYDTPRKTDEELHEESLEELKARRAEAQSGQVDLDEEEAENVELPGADLSGEELSVRVVPKQDNEFTCS' A
#
# COMPACT_ATOMS: atom_id res chain seq x y z
N MET A 1 -12.25 4.11 26.23
CA MET A 1 -11.57 2.85 26.59
C MET A 1 -10.10 3.21 26.75
N ALA A 2 -9.49 2.87 27.90
CA ALA A 2 -8.09 3.20 28.15
C ALA A 2 -7.23 2.16 27.44
N THR A 3 -6.50 2.57 26.41
CA THR A 3 -5.49 1.73 25.78
C THR A 3 -4.33 1.61 26.76
N ASP A 4 -4.05 0.40 27.23
CA ASP A 4 -3.00 0.14 28.21
C ASP A 4 -1.63 0.04 27.51
N TYR A 5 -0.84 1.10 27.68
CA TYR A 5 0.52 1.23 27.13
C TYR A 5 1.61 0.64 28.06
N ASP A 6 1.25 0.02 29.18
CA ASP A 6 2.18 -0.66 30.09
C ASP A 6 2.40 -2.13 29.72
N THR A 7 1.80 -2.58 28.60
CA THR A 7 2.03 -3.90 28.07
C THR A 7 3.47 -4.03 27.56
N PRO A 8 4.21 -5.08 27.96
CA PRO A 8 5.57 -5.29 27.50
C PRO A 8 5.56 -5.35 25.97
N ARG A 9 6.45 -4.56 25.35
CA ARG A 9 6.57 -4.53 23.89
C ARG A 9 6.89 -5.94 23.40
N LYS A 10 6.15 -6.41 22.40
CA LYS A 10 6.52 -7.62 21.66
C LYS A 10 7.95 -7.46 21.14
N THR A 11 8.66 -8.57 21.09
CA THR A 11 10.02 -8.56 20.54
C THR A 11 9.99 -8.18 19.06
N ASP A 12 11.08 -7.61 18.57
CA ASP A 12 11.18 -7.18 17.16
C ASP A 12 10.97 -8.37 16.19
N GLU A 13 11.38 -9.57 16.64
CA GLU A 13 11.18 -10.84 15.93
C GLU A 13 9.69 -11.21 15.82
N GLU A 14 8.92 -11.16 16.90
CA GLU A 14 7.47 -11.45 16.88
C GLU A 14 6.70 -10.43 16.04
N LEU A 15 7.09 -9.15 16.08
CA LEU A 15 6.48 -8.11 15.24
C LEU A 15 6.78 -8.31 13.76
N HIS A 16 7.99 -8.77 13.43
CA HIS A 16 8.39 -9.07 12.06
C HIS A 16 7.66 -10.29 11.51
N GLU A 17 7.50 -11.34 12.31
CA GLU A 17 6.74 -12.54 11.96
C GLU A 17 5.26 -12.22 11.71
N GLU A 18 4.62 -11.47 12.62
CA GLU A 18 3.23 -11.01 12.45
C GLU A 18 3.06 -10.14 11.20
N SER A 19 4.03 -9.26 10.91
CA SER A 19 4.04 -8.44 9.70
C SER A 19 4.16 -9.27 8.42
N LEU A 20 5.02 -10.30 8.42
CA LEU A 20 5.19 -11.19 7.27
C LEU A 20 3.97 -12.08 7.02
N GLU A 21 3.34 -12.59 8.07
CA GLU A 21 2.09 -13.36 7.95
C GLU A 21 0.93 -12.50 7.44
N GLU A 22 0.80 -11.27 7.94
CA GLU A 22 -0.19 -10.32 7.43
C GLU A 22 0.05 -9.99 5.95
N LEU A 23 1.32 -9.78 5.55
CA LEU A 23 1.69 -9.55 4.15
C LEU A 23 1.39 -10.77 3.25
N LYS A 24 1.58 -11.99 3.74
CA LYS A 24 1.20 -13.22 3.01
C LYS A 24 -0.31 -13.33 2.85
N ALA A 25 -1.07 -13.04 3.90
CA ALA A 25 -2.54 -13.04 3.85
C ALA A 25 -3.06 -12.00 2.85
N ARG A 26 -2.53 -10.77 2.88
CA ARG A 26 -2.85 -9.74 1.88
C ARG A 26 -2.42 -10.12 0.48
N ARG A 27 -1.27 -10.77 0.29
CA ARG A 27 -0.84 -11.25 -1.02
C ARG A 27 -1.81 -12.29 -1.58
N ALA A 28 -2.34 -13.19 -0.75
CA ALA A 28 -3.33 -14.17 -1.18
C ALA A 28 -4.67 -13.53 -1.57
N GLU A 29 -5.08 -12.47 -0.87
CA GLU A 29 -6.31 -11.72 -1.17
C GLU A 29 -6.15 -10.79 -2.39
N ALA A 30 -4.96 -10.22 -2.58
CA ALA A 30 -4.65 -9.25 -3.63
C ALA A 30 -3.99 -9.88 -4.87
N GLN A 31 -4.05 -11.20 -5.07
CA GLN A 31 -3.72 -11.78 -6.37
C GLN A 31 -4.79 -11.32 -7.37
N SER A 32 -4.59 -10.13 -7.93
CA SER A 32 -5.12 -9.76 -9.25
C SER A 32 -4.79 -10.94 -10.16
N GLY A 33 -5.81 -11.56 -10.75
CA GLY A 33 -5.73 -12.85 -11.42
C GLY A 33 -4.40 -13.03 -12.14
N GLN A 34 -3.68 -14.08 -11.81
CA GLN A 34 -2.41 -14.44 -12.44
C GLN A 34 -2.65 -14.46 -13.96
N VAL A 35 -2.18 -13.42 -14.64
CA VAL A 35 -2.36 -13.30 -16.09
C VAL A 35 -1.29 -14.19 -16.70
N ASP A 36 -1.66 -15.44 -16.96
CA ASP A 36 -0.81 -16.45 -17.59
C ASP A 36 -0.70 -16.11 -19.08
N LEU A 37 0.29 -15.29 -19.43
CA LEU A 37 0.53 -14.80 -20.78
C LEU A 37 1.87 -15.35 -21.26
N ASP A 38 1.85 -15.95 -22.44
CA ASP A 38 3.06 -16.33 -23.15
C ASP A 38 3.93 -15.09 -23.42
N GLU A 39 5.25 -15.20 -23.21
CA GLU A 39 6.20 -14.08 -23.29
C GLU A 39 6.19 -13.33 -24.64
N GLU A 40 5.71 -13.98 -25.70
CA GLU A 40 5.54 -13.42 -27.06
C GLU A 40 4.31 -12.51 -27.19
N GLU A 41 3.28 -12.64 -26.33
CA GLU A 41 2.08 -11.79 -26.31
C GLU A 41 2.15 -10.68 -25.24
N ALA A 42 3.21 -10.65 -24.43
CA ALA A 42 3.36 -9.73 -23.30
C ALA A 42 3.44 -8.24 -23.69
N GLU A 43 3.85 -7.92 -24.92
CA GLU A 43 3.99 -6.51 -25.37
C GLU A 43 2.64 -5.82 -25.66
N ASN A 44 1.54 -6.56 -25.83
CA ASN A 44 0.23 -5.99 -26.21
C ASN A 44 -0.81 -6.02 -25.10
N VAL A 45 -0.42 -6.40 -23.88
CA VAL A 45 -1.36 -6.50 -22.76
C VAL A 45 -1.55 -5.14 -22.13
N GLU A 46 -2.63 -4.47 -22.53
CA GLU A 46 -3.09 -3.24 -21.89
C GLU A 46 -3.68 -3.60 -20.52
N LEU A 47 -2.94 -3.28 -19.46
CA LEU A 47 -3.42 -3.46 -18.09
C LEU A 47 -4.65 -2.56 -17.87
N PRO A 48 -5.69 -3.03 -17.15
CA PRO A 48 -6.82 -2.19 -16.80
C PRO A 48 -6.33 -0.99 -15.97
N GLY A 49 -6.50 0.22 -16.50
CA GLY A 49 -6.00 1.46 -15.90
C GLY A 49 -4.58 1.88 -16.32
N ALA A 50 -3.98 1.24 -17.34
CA ALA A 50 -2.68 1.68 -17.89
C ALA A 50 -2.76 3.02 -18.64
N ASP A 51 -3.90 3.29 -19.30
CA ASP A 51 -4.12 4.55 -19.99
C ASP A 51 -4.72 5.59 -19.03
N LEU A 52 -3.85 6.44 -18.48
CA LEU A 52 -4.21 7.59 -17.65
C LEU A 52 -4.23 8.90 -18.45
N SER A 53 -4.08 8.84 -19.78
CA SER A 53 -3.96 10.04 -20.63
C SER A 53 -5.23 10.91 -20.65
N GLY A 54 -6.38 10.35 -20.26
CA GLY A 54 -7.66 11.06 -20.13
C GLY A 54 -8.05 11.46 -18.70
N GLU A 55 -7.21 11.21 -17.69
CA GLU A 55 -7.57 11.43 -16.29
C GLU A 55 -7.02 12.77 -15.77
N GLU A 56 -7.91 13.70 -15.41
CA GLU A 56 -7.54 14.99 -14.83
C GLU A 56 -7.43 14.88 -13.29
N LEU A 57 -6.20 14.88 -12.78
CA LEU A 57 -5.95 14.84 -11.33
C LEU A 57 -6.30 16.20 -10.69
N SER A 58 -7.41 16.27 -9.97
CA SER A 58 -7.77 17.46 -9.18
C SER A 58 -7.02 17.48 -7.85
N VAL A 59 -5.98 18.31 -7.72
CA VAL A 59 -5.24 18.47 -6.45
C VAL A 59 -5.74 19.68 -5.68
N ARG A 60 -6.13 19.47 -4.41
CA ARG A 60 -6.46 20.56 -3.49
C ARG A 60 -5.23 21.00 -2.72
N VAL A 61 -4.76 22.21 -2.99
CA VAL A 61 -3.69 22.83 -2.20
C VAL A 61 -4.29 23.40 -0.92
N VAL A 62 -3.77 22.97 0.23
CA VAL A 62 -4.12 23.49 1.55
C VAL A 62 -2.95 24.33 2.06
N PRO A 63 -3.17 25.58 2.50
CA PRO A 63 -2.11 26.40 3.08
C PRO A 63 -1.65 25.85 4.42
N LYS A 64 -0.43 26.19 4.83
CA LYS A 64 0.17 25.78 6.11
C LYS A 64 -0.78 26.03 7.28
N GLN A 65 -1.01 25.00 8.10
CA GLN A 65 -1.90 25.08 9.27
C GLN A 65 -1.11 25.35 10.55
N ASP A 66 -1.77 25.93 11.56
CA ASP A 66 -1.14 26.28 12.86
C ASP A 66 -0.58 25.07 13.62
N ASN A 67 -1.10 23.87 13.36
CA ASN A 67 -0.68 22.62 14.02
C ASN A 67 0.20 21.73 13.13
N GLU A 68 0.78 22.28 12.05
CA GLU A 68 1.60 21.51 11.11
C GLU A 68 3.09 21.62 11.45
N PHE A 69 3.71 20.47 11.76
CA PHE A 69 5.15 20.37 11.94
C PHE A 69 5.82 20.38 10.56
N THR A 70 6.61 21.42 10.30
CA THR A 70 7.49 21.51 9.13
C THR A 70 8.93 21.35 9.56
N CYS A 71 9.68 20.41 8.97
CA CYS A 71 11.14 20.35 9.13
C CYS A 71 11.81 21.50 8.37
N SER A 72 12.84 22.10 8.98
CA SER A 72 13.68 23.15 8.41
C SER A 72 14.91 22.60 7.72
#